data_AF-A0A7R9Z9Q8-F1
#
_entry.id   AF-A0A7R9Z9Q8-F1
#
_cell.length_a   1.000
_cell.length_b   1.000
_cell.length_c   1.000
_cell.angle_alpha   90.00
_cell.angle_beta   90.00
_cell.angle_gamma   90.00
#
_symmetry.space_group_name_H-M   'P 1'
#
loop_
_entity.id
_entity.type
_entity.pdbx_description
1 polymer ?
#
loop_
_entity_poly.entity_id
_entity_poly.type
_entity_poly.pdbx_seq_one_letter_code
_entity_poly.pdbx_strand_id
1 'polypeptide(L)'
;KNEQSPPVLLFCGWYDFFCTEQLHDFQTVSALSDTCRLVVGPYTHWHVLAMQPKLFRTLLDFFDKYLLKDPGAKDLPPVEVFSMGHDMGWQQLPSWPPPNLEEKKNAPRAR
;
A
#
# COMPACT_ATOMS: atom_id res chain seq x y z
N LYS A 1 1.22 -0.39 28.76
CA LYS A 1 1.08 0.80 27.89
C LYS A 1 0.55 0.28 26.57
N ASN A 2 -0.58 0.79 26.07
CA ASN A 2 -1.05 0.41 24.73
C ASN A 2 0.04 0.82 23.74
N GLU A 3 0.70 -0.17 23.17
CA GLU A 3 1.78 0.03 22.21
C GLU A 3 1.14 0.36 20.87
N GLN A 4 1.04 1.66 20.58
CA GLN A 4 0.53 2.15 19.31
C GLN A 4 1.72 2.40 18.38
N SER A 5 1.71 1.78 17.21
CA SER A 5 2.72 2.01 16.17
C SER A 5 2.72 3.49 15.76
N PRO A 6 3.88 4.11 15.49
CA PRO A 6 3.91 5.40 14.82
C PRO A 6 3.22 5.31 13.44
N PRO A 7 2.85 6.44 12.82
CA PRO A 7 2.38 6.47 11.44
C PRO A 7 3.40 5.79 10.50
N VAL A 8 2.93 4.87 9.66
CA VAL A 8 3.77 4.12 8.71
C VAL A 8 3.22 4.30 7.31
N LEU A 9 4.11 4.62 6.36
CA LEU A 9 3.83 4.55 4.93
C LEU A 9 4.68 3.43 4.32
N LEU A 10 4.01 2.38 3.84
CA LEU A 10 4.63 1.28 3.11
C LEU A 10 4.46 1.54 1.62
N PHE A 11 5.58 1.75 0.92
CA PHE A 11 5.61 1.91 -0.53
C PHE A 11 6.29 0.69 -1.14
N CYS A 12 5.57 -0.04 -1.98
CA CYS A 12 5.89 -1.38 -2.44
C CYS A 12 5.69 -1.51 -3.96
N GLY A 13 6.40 -2.44 -4.60
CA GLY A 13 6.25 -2.74 -6.02
C GLY A 13 5.79 -4.19 -6.23
N TRP A 14 4.89 -4.43 -7.19
CA TRP A 14 4.45 -5.80 -7.51
C TRP A 14 5.57 -6.74 -7.94
N TYR A 15 6.67 -6.19 -8.45
CA TYR A 15 7.87 -6.94 -8.85
C TYR A 15 9.06 -6.62 -7.93
N ASP A 16 8.80 -6.05 -6.76
CA ASP A 16 9.79 -5.89 -5.70
C ASP A 16 9.90 -7.19 -4.89
N PHE A 17 11.12 -7.61 -4.58
CA PHE A 17 11.36 -8.83 -3.81
C PHE A 17 10.93 -8.70 -2.33
N PHE A 18 10.69 -7.49 -1.84
CA PHE A 18 10.08 -7.26 -0.52
C PHE A 18 8.55 -7.24 -0.53
N CYS A 19 7.90 -7.44 -1.68
CA CYS A 19 6.46 -7.21 -1.81
C CYS A 19 5.62 -8.02 -0.82
N THR A 20 5.88 -9.32 -0.73
CA THR A 20 5.18 -10.22 0.19
C THR A 20 5.31 -9.76 1.64
N GLU A 21 6.51 -9.41 2.08
CA GLU A 21 6.77 -9.00 3.46
C GLU A 21 6.14 -7.65 3.77
N GLN A 22 6.20 -6.67 2.86
CA GLN A 22 5.54 -5.38 3.07
C GLN A 22 4.01 -5.50 3.14
N LEU A 23 3.40 -6.44 2.39
CA LEU A 23 1.97 -6.70 2.49
C LEU A 23 1.60 -7.32 3.86
N HIS A 24 2.46 -8.17 4.40
CA HIS A 24 2.29 -8.75 5.73
C HIS A 24 2.52 -7.71 6.85
N ASP A 25 3.52 -6.84 6.69
CA ASP A 25 3.76 -5.71 7.60
C ASP A 25 2.57 -4.77 7.66
N PHE A 26 1.95 -4.46 6.50
CA PHE A 26 0.72 -3.66 6.47
C PHE A 26 -0.40 -4.32 7.28
N GLN A 27 -0.65 -5.61 7.09
CA GLN A 27 -1.68 -6.33 7.84
C GLN A 27 -1.42 -6.29 9.36
N THR A 28 -0.15 -6.44 9.76
CA THR A 28 0.25 -6.42 11.18
C THR A 28 0.09 -5.03 11.79
N VAL A 29 0.60 -3.99 11.12
CA VAL A 29 0.61 -2.62 11.64
C VAL A 29 -0.79 -2.00 11.60
N SER A 30 -1.58 -2.26 10.55
CA SER A 30 -2.95 -1.74 10.42
C SER A 30 -3.91 -2.31 11.46
N ALA A 31 -3.62 -3.49 12.01
CA ALA A 31 -4.35 -4.05 13.15
C ALA A 31 -4.07 -3.30 14.48
N LEU A 32 -2.96 -2.56 14.56
CA LEU A 32 -2.53 -1.81 15.75
C LEU A 32 -2.76 -0.30 15.62
N SER A 33 -2.86 0.23 14.39
CA SER A 33 -3.00 1.66 14.13
C SER A 33 -3.74 1.94 12.82
N ASP A 34 -4.63 2.92 12.84
CA ASP A 34 -5.34 3.45 11.67
C ASP A 34 -4.50 4.39 10.81
N THR A 35 -3.26 4.68 11.23
CA THR A 35 -2.32 5.59 10.55
C THR A 35 -1.39 4.88 9.56
N CYS A 36 -1.52 3.57 9.38
CA CYS A 36 -0.79 2.83 8.37
C CYS A 36 -1.35 3.10 6.97
N ARG A 37 -0.48 3.28 5.99
CA ARG A 37 -0.83 3.49 4.57
C ARG A 37 0.01 2.55 3.71
N LEU A 38 -0.61 1.93 2.70
CA LEU A 38 0.06 1.05 1.75
C LEU A 38 -0.13 1.56 0.32
N VAL A 39 0.96 1.67 -0.42
CA VAL A 39 0.93 1.95 -1.86
C VAL A 39 1.70 0.85 -2.60
N VAL A 40 1.03 0.18 -3.56
CA VAL A 40 1.66 -0.88 -4.37
C VAL A 40 1.66 -0.49 -5.85
N GLY A 41 2.84 -0.25 -6.43
CA GLY A 41 3.00 0.16 -7.83
C GLY A 41 3.55 -0.94 -8.75
N PRO A 42 3.53 -0.75 -10.08
CA PRO A 42 4.02 -1.72 -11.05
C PRO A 42 5.52 -1.56 -11.30
N TYR A 43 6.35 -1.63 -10.25
CA TYR A 43 7.80 -1.45 -10.34
C TYR A 43 8.57 -2.60 -9.69
N THR A 44 9.84 -2.76 -10.07
CA THR A 44 10.84 -3.59 -9.38
C THR A 44 11.70 -2.72 -8.48
N HIS A 45 12.31 -3.27 -7.42
CA HIS A 45 13.09 -2.53 -6.43
C HIS A 45 13.93 -1.34 -6.95
N TRP A 46 14.81 -1.57 -7.93
CA TRP A 46 15.72 -0.54 -8.46
C TRP A 46 15.06 0.49 -9.39
N HIS A 47 13.78 0.31 -9.72
CA HIS A 47 13.01 1.16 -10.63
C HIS A 47 11.90 1.95 -9.91
N VAL A 48 11.95 2.06 -8.58
CA VAL A 48 10.97 2.83 -7.80
C VAL A 48 10.83 4.28 -8.28
N LEU A 49 11.89 4.91 -8.80
CA LEU A 49 11.83 6.27 -9.32
C LEU A 49 10.98 6.42 -10.59
N ALA A 50 10.68 5.33 -11.31
CA ALA A 50 9.70 5.36 -12.40
C ALA A 50 8.28 5.70 -11.93
N MET A 51 8.04 5.66 -10.61
CA MET A 51 6.80 6.09 -9.97
C MET A 51 6.66 7.61 -9.81
N GLN A 52 7.63 8.41 -10.26
CA GLN A 52 7.48 9.86 -10.33
C GLN A 52 6.33 10.27 -11.26
N PRO A 53 5.50 11.28 -10.90
CA PRO A 53 5.58 12.12 -9.71
C PRO A 53 4.85 11.56 -8.48
N LYS A 54 4.12 10.45 -8.62
CA LYS A 54 3.25 9.89 -7.56
C LYS A 54 4.02 9.58 -6.28
N LEU A 55 5.19 8.94 -6.38
CA LEU A 55 6.05 8.63 -5.23
C LEU A 55 6.26 9.85 -4.32
N PHE A 56 6.70 10.97 -4.89
CA PHE A 56 7.00 12.18 -4.13
C PHE A 56 5.73 12.85 -3.59
N ARG A 57 4.64 12.87 -4.35
CA ARG A 57 3.36 13.42 -3.87
C ARG A 57 2.85 12.64 -2.68
N THR A 58 2.86 11.30 -2.73
CA THR A 58 2.46 10.45 -1.61
C THR A 58 3.33 10.67 -0.38
N LEU A 59 4.66 10.75 -0.54
CA LEU A 59 5.58 11.00 0.57
C LEU A 59 5.32 12.36 1.23
N LEU A 60 5.15 13.42 0.43
CA LEU A 60 4.89 14.76 0.94
C LEU A 60 3.52 14.85 1.61
N ASP A 61 2.45 14.35 0.98
CA ASP A 61 1.10 14.30 1.56
C ASP A 61 1.12 13.58 2.94
N PHE A 62 1.90 12.49 3.06
CA PHE A 62 2.06 11.77 4.31
C PHE A 62 2.80 12.57 5.39
N PHE A 63 3.91 13.24 5.03
CA PHE A 63 4.64 14.09 5.97
C PHE A 63 3.84 15.33 6.40
N ASP A 64 3.14 15.97 5.47
CA ASP A 64 2.28 17.11 5.80
C ASP A 64 1.25 16.71 6.85
N LYS A 65 0.65 15.51 6.71
CA LYS A 65 -0.33 14.97 7.65
C LYS A 65 0.27 14.64 9.02
N TYR A 66 1.36 13.87 9.08
CA TYR A 66 1.82 13.27 10.33
C TYR A 66 3.01 13.98 10.98
N LEU A 67 3.86 14.63 10.18
CA LEU A 67 5.00 15.38 10.67
C LEU A 67 4.63 16.84 10.93
N LEU A 68 4.07 17.53 9.93
CA LEU A 68 3.67 18.94 10.08
C LEU A 68 2.34 19.11 10.80
N LYS A 69 1.48 18.08 10.78
CA LYS A 69 0.10 18.13 11.29
C LYS A 69 -0.69 19.26 10.63
N ASP A 70 -0.46 19.47 9.34
CA ASP A 70 -1.13 20.50 8.57
C ASP A 70 -2.65 20.20 8.50
N PRO A 71 -3.53 21.12 8.96
CA PRO A 71 -4.98 20.98 8.84
C PRO A 71 -5.47 20.83 7.38
N GLY A 72 -4.69 21.33 6.41
CA GLY A 72 -4.97 21.22 4.98
C GLY A 72 -4.38 19.97 4.31
N ALA A 73 -3.64 19.13 5.04
CA ALA A 73 -3.00 17.95 4.47
C ALA A 73 -4.04 16.98 3.89
N LYS A 74 -3.74 16.47 2.69
CA LYS A 74 -4.56 15.45 2.04
C LYS A 74 -4.52 14.14 2.84
N ASP A 75 -5.67 13.54 3.06
CA ASP A 75 -5.72 12.19 3.63
C ASP A 75 -5.47 11.15 2.52
N LEU A 76 -4.50 10.27 2.77
CA LEU A 76 -4.19 9.17 1.87
C LEU A 76 -5.18 8.01 2.13
N PRO A 77 -5.62 7.29 1.09
CA PRO A 77 -6.43 6.08 1.28
C PRO A 77 -5.63 5.03 2.08
N PRO A 78 -6.28 4.16 2.88
CA PRO A 78 -5.59 3.10 3.63
C PRO A 78 -4.68 2.24 2.74
N VAL A 79 -5.18 1.90 1.56
CA VAL A 79 -4.47 1.11 0.55
C VAL A 79 -4.71 1.73 -0.83
N GLU A 80 -3.64 1.84 -1.61
CA GLU A 80 -3.70 2.21 -3.02
C GLU A 80 -2.84 1.25 -3.84
N VAL A 81 -3.42 0.59 -4.83
CA VAL A 81 -2.71 -0.40 -5.64
C VAL A 81 -2.84 -0.10 -7.12
N PHE A 82 -1.81 -0.42 -7.89
CA PHE A 82 -1.89 -0.39 -9.34
C PHE A 82 -2.44 -1.73 -9.85
N SER A 83 -3.70 -1.75 -10.25
CA SER A 83 -4.30 -2.90 -10.93
C SER A 83 -3.58 -3.11 -12.27
N MET A 84 -3.19 -4.36 -12.53
CA MET A 84 -2.58 -4.80 -13.78
C MET A 84 -3.61 -5.59 -14.60
N GLY A 85 -3.40 -5.70 -15.92
CA GLY A 85 -4.29 -6.49 -16.78
C GLY A 85 -5.44 -5.67 -17.36
N HIS A 86 -6.64 -6.22 -17.38
CA HIS A 86 -7.80 -5.63 -18.09
C HIS A 86 -8.23 -4.27 -17.52
N ASP A 87 -8.34 -4.17 -16.20
CA ASP A 87 -8.73 -2.93 -15.51
C ASP A 87 -7.48 -2.21 -15.00
N MET A 88 -6.57 -1.89 -15.92
CA MET A 88 -5.28 -1.30 -15.59
C MET A 88 -5.42 0.11 -15.00
N GLY A 89 -4.78 0.37 -13.86
CA GLY A 89 -4.74 1.69 -13.25
C GLY A 89 -4.75 1.68 -11.73
N TRP A 90 -4.68 2.86 -11.12
CA TRP A 90 -4.71 3.03 -9.68
C TRP A 90 -6.09 2.77 -9.10
N GLN A 91 -6.15 1.95 -8.05
CA GLN A 91 -7.34 1.58 -7.31
C GLN A 91 -7.13 1.89 -5.84
N GLN A 92 -8.11 2.54 -5.21
CA GLN A 92 -8.13 2.78 -3.77
C GLN A 92 -8.93 1.68 -3.10
N LEU A 93 -8.40 1.14 -2.01
CA LEU A 93 -9.00 0.04 -1.26
C LEU A 93 -9.11 0.41 0.23
N PRO A 94 -10.17 -0.04 0.92
CA PRO A 94 -10.33 0.23 2.34
C PRO A 94 -9.39 -0.62 3.22
N SER A 95 -8.92 -1.76 2.72
CA SER A 95 -8.03 -2.68 3.44
C SER A 95 -7.21 -3.55 2.48
N TRP A 96 -6.20 -4.23 3.04
CA TRP A 96 -5.50 -5.32 2.38
C TRP A 96 -5.48 -6.54 3.32
N PRO A 97 -5.91 -7.74 2.86
CA PRO A 97 -6.45 -8.02 1.54
C PRO A 97 -7.78 -7.27 1.28
N PRO A 98 -8.20 -7.13 0.00
CA PRO A 98 -9.47 -6.48 -0.32
C PRO A 98 -10.64 -7.23 0.36
N PRO A 99 -11.68 -6.53 0.85
CA PRO A 99 -12.74 -7.14 1.66
C PRO A 99 -13.57 -8.21 0.91
N ASN A 100 -13.64 -8.11 -0.42
CA ASN A 100 -14.39 -9.04 -1.27
C ASN A 100 -13.47 -10.07 -1.96
N LEU A 101 -12.39 -10.49 -1.29
CA LEU A 101 -11.49 -11.50 -1.83
C LEU A 101 -12.20 -12.87 -1.85
N GLU A 102 -12.68 -13.26 -3.02
CA GLU A 102 -13.16 -14.61 -3.29
C GLU A 102 -11.96 -15.50 -3.68
N GLU A 103 -11.51 -16.35 -2.76
CA GLU A 103 -10.53 -17.38 -3.09
C GLU A 103 -11.15 -18.43 -4.01
N LYS A 104 -10.93 -18.30 -5.32
CA LYS A 104 -11.17 -19.41 -6.24
C LYS A 104 -10.09 -20.47 -6.00
N LYS A 105 -10.46 -21.54 -5.29
CA LYS A 105 -9.64 -22.76 -5.20
C LYS A 105 -9.42 -23.28 -6.61
N ASN A 106 -8.23 -23.07 -7.15
CA ASN A 106 -7.86 -23.66 -8.43
C ASN A 106 -7.84 -25.18 -8.26
N ALA A 107 -8.59 -25.90 -9.11
CA ALA A 107 -8.44 -27.33 -9.26
C ALA A 107 -6.96 -27.63 -9.58
N PRO A 108 -6.38 -28.74 -9.08
CA PRO A 108 -4.99 -29.05 -9.31
C PRO A 108 -4.70 -29.03 -10.82
N ARG A 109 -3.72 -28.22 -11.24
CA ARG A 109 -3.21 -28.25 -12.61
C ARG A 109 -2.81 -29.69 -12.91
N ALA A 110 -3.51 -30.34 -13.84
CA ALA A 110 -3.08 -31.61 -14.40
C ALA A 110 -1.66 -31.41 -14.96
N ARG A 111 -0.74 -32.29 -14.53
CA ARG A 111 0.63 -32.36 -15.07
C ARG A 111 0.62 -32.84 -16.50
#